data_AF-A0A6A6BRE0-F1
#
_entry.id   AF-A0A6A6BRE0-F1
#
_cell.length_a   1.000
_cell.length_b   1.000
_cell.length_c   1.000
_cell.angle_alpha   90.00
_cell.angle_beta   90.00
_cell.angle_gamma   90.00
#
_symmetry.space_group_name_H-M   'P 1'
#
loop_
_entity.id
_entity.type
_entity.pdbx_description
1 polymer ?
#
loop_
_entity_poly.entity_id
_entity_poly.type
_entity_poly.pdbx_seq_one_letter_code
_entity_poly.pdbx_strand_id
1 'polypeptide(L)'
;MAATPAAADTTTMYPLHIASVAYDAASRLNTLDICLPRPVEQSAPSAVWVIYIHGGAWRDPLITSASFTPTLTHLLQHPVHSALIAGTASVNYRLSAYSTHGTHPSAPGDFARNASHPAHVSDVRAALRWLRGKYGVGVHRRFVLVGHSCGATLGAQVVFDDEEEEEGDEVGRPVALVGVAGIYDLLGLVHRHEGVPAYREFVEAAFGAEEGAWREASPVEMAGTGSPLRVVVLAHKLQGGHDELWERGVEVARAVGVALERVVT
;
A
#
# COMPACT_ATOMS: atom_id res chain seq x y z
N MET A 1 24.60 16.45 43.56
CA MET A 1 24.93 16.67 42.15
C MET A 1 23.64 16.54 41.37
N ALA A 2 23.10 17.67 40.88
CA ALA A 2 21.89 17.67 40.07
C ALA A 2 22.26 17.23 38.64
N ALA A 3 21.56 16.23 38.11
CA ALA A 3 21.72 15.79 36.74
C ALA A 3 21.21 16.89 35.80
N THR A 4 22.10 17.35 34.92
CA THR A 4 21.78 18.26 33.82
C THR A 4 20.79 17.56 32.89
N PRO A 5 19.62 18.15 32.56
CA PRO A 5 18.75 17.58 31.54
C PRO A 5 19.49 17.60 30.20
N ALA A 6 19.51 16.46 29.52
CA ALA A 6 20.05 16.33 28.18
C ALA A 6 19.40 17.37 27.26
N ALA A 7 20.22 18.11 26.53
CA ALA A 7 19.76 19.07 25.55
C ALA A 7 18.87 18.38 24.52
N ALA A 8 17.62 18.83 24.39
CA ALA A 8 16.77 18.43 23.29
C ALA A 8 17.45 18.88 21.98
N ASP A 9 17.74 17.92 21.10
CA ASP A 9 18.31 18.17 19.78
C ASP A 9 17.27 18.89 18.91
N THR A 10 17.26 20.22 18.98
CA THR A 10 16.35 21.09 18.22
C THR A 10 16.96 21.38 16.86
N THR A 11 16.54 20.65 15.81
CA THR A 11 16.17 21.19 14.47
C THR A 11 15.76 20.11 13.46
N THR A 12 15.02 19.07 13.85
CA THR A 12 14.32 18.26 12.85
C THR A 12 13.18 19.10 12.24
N MET A 13 13.31 19.47 10.96
CA MET A 13 12.24 20.12 10.21
C MET A 13 11.18 19.09 9.79
N TYR A 14 9.91 19.46 9.95
CA TYR A 14 8.77 18.67 9.53
C TYR A 14 8.07 19.33 8.32
N PRO A 15 7.49 18.55 7.38
CA PRO A 15 7.39 17.09 7.40
C PRO A 15 8.74 16.40 7.23
N LEU A 16 8.97 15.35 8.03
CA LEU A 16 10.19 14.54 7.97
C LEU A 16 9.96 13.42 6.95
N HIS A 17 10.79 13.35 5.93
CA HIS A 17 10.78 12.29 4.91
C HIS A 17 11.95 11.34 5.14
N ILE A 18 11.66 10.04 5.21
CA ILE A 18 12.66 8.98 5.37
C ILE A 18 12.45 8.00 4.22
N ALA A 19 13.40 7.94 3.29
CA ALA A 19 13.27 7.12 2.09
C ALA A 19 13.98 5.78 2.24
N SER A 20 13.49 4.77 1.51
CA SER A 20 14.14 3.47 1.32
C SER A 20 14.49 2.74 2.62
N VAL A 21 13.59 2.78 3.60
CA VAL A 21 13.74 2.05 4.86
C VAL A 21 13.49 0.58 4.60
N ALA A 22 14.48 -0.28 4.84
CA ALA A 22 14.31 -1.72 4.74
C ALA A 22 13.41 -2.24 5.87
N TYR A 23 12.32 -2.91 5.50
CA TYR A 23 11.44 -3.60 6.47
C TYR A 23 11.75 -5.10 6.56
N ASP A 24 12.41 -5.67 5.55
CA ASP A 24 12.90 -7.05 5.52
C ASP A 24 14.23 -7.08 4.74
N ALA A 25 15.14 -7.99 5.11
CA ALA A 25 16.41 -8.21 4.43
C ALA A 25 16.33 -9.20 3.26
N ALA A 26 15.20 -9.88 3.06
CA ALA A 26 15.02 -10.92 2.04
C ALA A 26 15.19 -10.40 0.60
N SER A 27 14.81 -9.14 0.33
CA SER A 27 14.94 -8.53 -0.99
C SER A 27 15.33 -7.06 -0.91
N ARG A 28 16.07 -6.59 -1.92
CA ARG A 28 16.35 -5.16 -2.13
C ARG A 28 15.09 -4.31 -2.36
N LEU A 29 13.96 -4.93 -2.70
CA LEU A 29 12.67 -4.25 -2.86
C LEU A 29 11.80 -4.29 -1.60
N ASN A 30 12.23 -4.95 -0.52
CA ASN A 30 11.53 -4.91 0.76
C ASN A 30 11.82 -3.60 1.51
N THR A 31 11.42 -2.49 0.89
CA THR A 31 11.64 -1.13 1.41
C THR A 31 10.35 -0.32 1.45
N LEU A 32 10.31 0.71 2.28
CA LEU A 32 9.21 1.67 2.33
C LEU A 32 9.73 3.09 2.53
N ASP A 33 8.93 4.06 2.11
CA ASP A 33 9.16 5.49 2.37
C ASP A 33 8.20 5.97 3.46
N ILE A 34 8.70 6.75 4.41
CA ILE A 34 7.94 7.30 5.53
C ILE A 34 7.86 8.81 5.40
N CYS A 35 6.69 9.37 5.70
CA CYS A 35 6.54 10.79 5.97
C CYS A 35 5.85 11.00 7.32
N LEU A 36 6.50 11.77 8.20
CA LEU A 36 5.91 12.22 9.45
C LEU A 36 5.58 13.71 9.30
N PRO A 37 4.29 14.12 9.36
CA PRO A 37 3.92 15.54 9.27
C PRO A 37 4.39 16.36 10.49
N ARG A 38 4.63 15.67 11.61
CA ARG A 38 5.03 16.18 12.93
C ARG A 38 5.56 14.99 13.75
N PRO A 39 6.18 15.20 14.93
CA PRO A 39 6.49 14.10 15.84
C PRO A 39 5.24 13.26 16.15
N VAL A 40 5.35 11.94 16.17
CA VAL A 40 4.20 11.02 16.32
C VAL A 40 3.50 11.22 17.66
N GLU A 41 4.25 11.62 18.69
CA GLU A 41 3.77 11.91 20.05
C GLU A 41 2.94 13.20 20.10
N GLN A 42 3.13 14.10 19.14
CA GLN A 42 2.38 15.36 19.01
C GLN A 42 1.13 15.23 18.13
N SER A 43 0.88 14.05 17.57
CA SER A 43 -0.33 13.77 16.80
C SER A 43 -1.51 13.53 17.75
N ALA A 44 -2.72 13.96 17.34
CA ALA A 44 -3.93 13.69 18.11
C ALA A 44 -4.12 12.16 18.30
N PRO A 45 -4.65 11.69 19.45
CA PRO A 45 -4.89 10.26 19.66
C PRO A 45 -5.79 9.61 18.60
N SER A 46 -6.68 10.40 17.98
CA SER A 46 -7.57 9.97 16.91
C SER A 46 -6.92 9.97 15.52
N ALA A 47 -5.76 10.63 15.35
CA ALA A 47 -5.06 10.67 14.07
C ALA A 47 -4.58 9.26 13.67
N VAL A 48 -4.58 9.00 12.37
CA VAL A 48 -4.33 7.67 11.80
C VAL A 48 -3.04 7.66 10.98
N TRP A 49 -2.49 6.47 10.79
CA TRP A 49 -1.50 6.25 9.74
C TRP A 49 -2.17 6.03 8.39
N VAL A 50 -1.55 6.53 7.32
CA VAL A 50 -1.96 6.22 5.93
C VAL A 50 -0.89 5.34 5.31
N ILE A 51 -1.24 4.11 4.97
CA ILE A 51 -0.30 3.14 4.40
C ILE A 51 -0.70 2.89 2.96
N TYR A 52 0.19 3.20 2.03
CA TYR A 52 -0.04 3.14 0.60
C TYR A 52 0.71 1.97 -0.06
N ILE A 53 0.01 1.25 -0.93
CA ILE A 53 0.52 0.16 -1.77
C ILE A 53 0.38 0.59 -3.22
N HIS A 54 1.51 0.69 -3.92
CA HIS A 54 1.54 1.19 -5.30
C HIS A 54 0.97 0.21 -6.32
N GLY A 55 0.79 0.70 -7.55
CA GLY A 55 0.32 -0.08 -8.70
C GLY A 55 1.47 -0.72 -9.49
N GLY A 56 1.36 -0.73 -10.83
CA GLY A 56 2.43 -1.25 -11.71
C GLY A 56 2.25 -2.71 -12.14
N ALA A 57 1.01 -3.22 -12.13
CA ALA A 57 0.65 -4.57 -12.57
C ALA A 57 1.56 -5.66 -11.98
N TRP A 58 1.94 -5.50 -10.70
CA TRP A 58 2.88 -6.35 -9.96
C TRP A 58 4.30 -6.47 -10.53
N ARG A 59 4.61 -5.92 -11.71
CA ARG A 59 5.82 -6.25 -12.48
C ARG A 59 6.63 -5.05 -12.96
N ASP A 60 6.04 -3.84 -12.95
CA ASP A 60 6.67 -2.62 -13.46
C ASP A 60 7.69 -2.06 -12.44
N PRO A 61 9.00 -2.05 -12.75
CA PRO A 61 10.03 -1.55 -11.86
C PRO A 61 10.09 -0.02 -11.78
N LEU A 62 9.37 0.71 -12.63
CA LEU A 62 9.34 2.17 -12.64
C LEU A 62 8.27 2.74 -11.71
N ILE A 63 7.33 1.92 -11.27
CA ILE A 63 6.33 2.29 -10.26
C ILE A 63 6.81 1.82 -8.89
N THR A 64 7.17 2.76 -8.03
CA THR A 64 7.71 2.50 -6.69
C THR A 64 6.90 3.21 -5.61
N SER A 65 7.31 3.08 -4.35
CA SER A 65 6.83 3.85 -3.20
C SER A 65 6.80 5.36 -3.45
N ALA A 66 7.72 5.88 -4.27
CA ALA A 66 7.76 7.30 -4.65
C ALA A 66 6.52 7.76 -5.42
N SER A 67 5.76 6.86 -6.04
CA SER A 67 4.50 7.17 -6.75
C SER A 67 3.43 7.77 -5.82
N PHE A 68 3.58 7.64 -4.50
CA PHE A 68 2.67 8.28 -3.54
C PHE A 68 2.95 9.78 -3.33
N THR A 69 4.11 10.28 -3.75
CA THR A 69 4.57 11.66 -3.46
C THR A 69 3.56 12.74 -3.86
N PRO A 70 2.98 12.74 -5.08
CA PRO A 70 1.99 13.75 -5.47
C PRO A 70 0.74 13.72 -4.57
N THR A 71 0.27 12.52 -4.22
CA THR A 71 -0.86 12.30 -3.31
C THR A 71 -0.55 12.85 -1.92
N LEU A 72 0.63 12.54 -1.39
CA LEU A 72 1.10 13.02 -0.10
C LEU A 72 1.15 14.54 -0.06
N THR A 73 1.66 15.20 -1.10
CA THR A 73 1.68 16.67 -1.20
C THR A 73 0.28 17.26 -1.03
N HIS A 74 -0.73 16.72 -1.72
CA HIS A 74 -2.11 17.19 -1.60
C HIS A 74 -2.69 16.99 -0.19
N LEU A 75 -2.45 15.82 0.40
CA LEU A 75 -2.94 15.51 1.75
C LEU A 75 -2.32 16.42 2.82
N LEU A 76 -1.02 16.71 2.73
CA LEU A 76 -0.33 17.56 3.70
C LEU A 76 -0.65 19.05 3.53
N GLN A 77 -0.95 19.50 2.31
CA GLN A 77 -1.39 20.87 2.04
C GLN A 77 -2.82 21.14 2.51
N HIS A 78 -3.67 20.12 2.61
CA HIS A 78 -5.04 20.26 3.10
C HIS A 78 -5.07 20.28 4.64
N PRO A 79 -5.42 21.40 5.31
CA PRO A 79 -5.27 21.52 6.77
C PRO A 79 -6.03 20.46 7.58
N VAL A 80 -7.23 20.09 7.11
CA VAL A 80 -8.03 19.04 7.76
C VAL A 80 -7.35 17.68 7.64
N HIS A 81 -6.95 17.26 6.43
CA HIS A 81 -6.36 15.93 6.22
C HIS A 81 -5.01 15.82 6.93
N SER A 82 -4.17 16.86 6.83
CA SER A 82 -2.89 16.94 7.55
C SER A 82 -3.04 16.81 9.07
N ALA A 83 -4.11 17.35 9.67
CA ALA A 83 -4.38 17.20 11.09
C ALA A 83 -4.84 15.78 11.49
N LEU A 84 -5.41 15.01 10.55
CA LEU A 84 -5.90 13.65 10.77
C LEU A 84 -4.83 12.57 10.54
N ILE A 85 -3.66 12.95 10.00
CA ILE A 85 -2.56 12.03 9.66
C ILE A 85 -1.46 12.11 10.73
N ALA A 86 -1.22 11.00 11.42
CA ALA A 86 -0.11 10.84 12.36
C ALA A 86 1.21 10.50 11.66
N GLY A 87 1.14 9.84 10.50
CA GLY A 87 2.26 9.43 9.68
C GLY A 87 1.79 8.74 8.42
N THR A 88 2.64 8.65 7.41
CA THR A 88 2.38 7.87 6.20
C THR A 88 3.51 6.89 5.93
N ALA A 89 3.18 5.76 5.33
CA ALA A 89 4.15 4.82 4.78
C ALA A 89 3.74 4.45 3.35
N SER A 90 4.70 4.41 2.43
CA SER A 90 4.49 3.97 1.04
C SER A 90 5.38 2.76 0.78
N VAL A 91 4.79 1.61 0.48
CA VAL A 91 5.45 0.29 0.53
C VAL A 91 5.88 -0.15 -0.86
N ASN A 92 7.15 -0.52 -1.02
CA ASN A 92 7.61 -1.37 -2.12
C ASN A 92 7.47 -2.84 -1.73
N TYR A 93 7.32 -3.69 -2.74
CA TYR A 93 7.25 -5.15 -2.60
C TYR A 93 8.00 -5.81 -3.76
N ARG A 94 8.36 -7.09 -3.65
CA ARG A 94 8.98 -7.82 -4.77
C ARG A 94 8.05 -7.84 -5.98
N LEU A 95 8.62 -7.82 -7.17
CA LEU A 95 7.88 -7.73 -8.44
C LEU A 95 7.86 -9.07 -9.17
N SER A 96 6.84 -9.28 -9.99
CA SER A 96 6.74 -10.39 -10.92
C SER A 96 7.66 -10.22 -12.13
N ALA A 97 7.91 -11.32 -12.82
CA ALA A 97 8.75 -11.34 -14.01
C ALA A 97 8.24 -10.38 -15.09
N TYR A 98 9.16 -9.61 -15.68
CA TYR A 98 8.91 -8.75 -16.83
C TYR A 98 10.13 -8.71 -17.74
N SER A 99 10.47 -9.87 -18.32
CA SER A 99 11.64 -10.04 -19.20
C SER A 99 11.56 -9.24 -20.51
N THR A 100 10.36 -8.81 -20.90
CA THR A 100 10.10 -8.02 -22.11
C THR A 100 10.00 -6.51 -21.86
N HIS A 101 10.24 -6.05 -20.63
CA HIS A 101 10.21 -4.62 -20.32
C HIS A 101 11.24 -3.86 -21.17
N GLY A 102 10.82 -2.78 -21.83
CA GLY A 102 11.63 -2.09 -22.85
C GLY A 102 12.99 -1.55 -22.38
N THR A 103 13.08 -1.05 -21.14
CA THR A 103 14.33 -0.50 -20.57
C THR A 103 14.92 -1.28 -19.40
N HIS A 104 14.11 -2.04 -18.66
CA HIS A 104 14.49 -2.73 -17.43
C HIS A 104 13.96 -4.18 -17.43
N PRO A 105 14.37 -5.05 -18.38
CA PRO A 105 13.92 -6.44 -18.39
C PRO A 105 14.35 -7.16 -17.09
N SER A 106 13.50 -8.03 -16.53
CA SER A 106 13.90 -8.87 -15.39
C SER A 106 14.77 -10.04 -15.88
N ALA A 107 15.85 -10.32 -15.15
CA ALA A 107 16.71 -11.49 -15.41
C ALA A 107 16.10 -12.74 -14.76
N PRO A 108 16.27 -13.96 -15.31
CA PRO A 108 15.70 -15.19 -14.74
C PRO A 108 16.09 -15.48 -13.28
N GLY A 109 17.28 -15.03 -12.84
CA GLY A 109 17.75 -15.18 -11.47
C GLY A 109 17.44 -14.00 -10.54
N ASP A 110 16.69 -12.99 -10.99
CA ASP A 110 16.38 -11.82 -10.17
C ASP A 110 15.27 -12.11 -9.16
N PHE A 111 15.65 -12.57 -7.97
CA PHE A 111 14.72 -12.88 -6.88
C PHE A 111 13.76 -11.73 -6.55
N ALA A 112 14.20 -10.47 -6.67
CA ALA A 112 13.35 -9.34 -6.36
C ALA A 112 12.34 -9.03 -7.46
N ARG A 113 12.56 -9.53 -8.68
CA ARG A 113 11.76 -9.21 -9.87
C ARG A 113 11.20 -10.44 -10.59
N ASN A 114 11.17 -11.59 -9.92
CA ASN A 114 10.53 -12.82 -10.39
C ASN A 114 9.72 -13.47 -9.24
N ALA A 115 9.10 -12.65 -8.39
CA ALA A 115 8.20 -13.13 -7.36
C ALA A 115 6.82 -13.51 -7.94
N SER A 116 6.15 -14.48 -7.31
CA SER A 116 4.78 -14.86 -7.63
C SER A 116 3.94 -14.80 -6.36
N HIS A 117 2.61 -14.69 -6.50
CA HIS A 117 1.67 -14.82 -5.40
C HIS A 117 1.95 -16.13 -4.63
N PRO A 118 1.95 -16.11 -3.27
CA PRO A 118 1.56 -14.99 -2.39
C PRO A 118 2.67 -14.00 -2.02
N ALA A 119 3.88 -14.09 -2.60
CA ALA A 119 5.04 -13.30 -2.14
C ALA A 119 4.80 -11.78 -2.08
N HIS A 120 4.06 -11.21 -3.04
CA HIS A 120 3.73 -9.77 -3.05
C HIS A 120 2.91 -9.35 -1.84
N VAL A 121 1.88 -10.13 -1.47
CA VAL A 121 1.04 -9.82 -0.30
C VAL A 121 1.77 -10.14 1.00
N SER A 122 2.60 -11.20 1.03
CA SER A 122 3.47 -11.50 2.16
C SER A 122 4.45 -10.36 2.45
N ASP A 123 5.02 -9.73 1.41
CA ASP A 123 5.89 -8.55 1.55
C ASP A 123 5.14 -7.35 2.15
N VAL A 124 3.90 -7.11 1.71
CA VAL A 124 3.04 -6.05 2.29
C VAL A 124 2.74 -6.35 3.77
N ARG A 125 2.41 -7.59 4.13
CA ARG A 125 2.20 -7.99 5.54
C ARG A 125 3.46 -7.79 6.38
N ALA A 126 4.63 -8.14 5.85
CA ALA A 126 5.92 -7.90 6.52
C ALA A 126 6.17 -6.39 6.77
N ALA A 127 5.87 -5.52 5.79
CA ALA A 127 5.96 -4.08 5.96
C ALA A 127 5.02 -3.56 7.07
N LEU A 128 3.80 -4.10 7.14
CA LEU A 128 2.81 -3.73 8.17
C LEU A 128 3.25 -4.17 9.57
N ARG A 129 3.80 -5.39 9.73
CA ARG A 129 4.40 -5.86 10.99
C ARG A 129 5.58 -5.00 11.41
N TRP A 130 6.42 -4.59 10.45
CA TRP A 130 7.52 -3.68 10.74
C TRP A 130 7.02 -2.31 11.24
N LEU A 131 5.99 -1.75 10.60
CA LEU A 131 5.36 -0.50 11.04
C LEU A 131 4.68 -0.64 12.41
N ARG A 132 4.08 -1.80 12.69
CA ARG A 132 3.53 -2.17 13.99
C ARG A 132 4.60 -2.13 15.07
N GLY A 133 5.72 -2.84 14.88
CA GLY A 133 6.81 -2.88 15.84
C GLY A 133 7.51 -1.54 16.02
N LYS A 134 7.69 -0.76 14.93
CA LYS A 134 8.44 0.50 14.95
C LYS A 134 7.62 1.69 15.45
N TYR A 135 6.35 1.78 15.06
CA TYR A 135 5.50 2.97 15.29
C TYR A 135 4.18 2.66 16.01
N GLY A 136 3.95 1.41 16.43
CA GLY A 136 2.72 1.00 17.10
C GLY A 136 1.48 1.04 16.20
N VAL A 137 1.68 0.99 14.88
CA VAL A 137 0.61 0.92 13.88
C VAL A 137 -0.20 -0.37 14.10
N GLY A 138 -1.52 -0.27 14.10
CA GLY A 138 -2.41 -1.40 14.39
C GLY A 138 -2.47 -1.82 15.87
N VAL A 139 -1.69 -1.19 16.77
CA VAL A 139 -1.73 -1.43 18.23
C VAL A 139 -2.29 -0.21 18.95
N HIS A 140 -1.60 0.92 18.85
CA HIS A 140 -1.92 2.17 19.53
C HIS A 140 -2.23 3.30 18.54
N ARG A 141 -2.01 3.04 17.25
CA ARG A 141 -2.32 3.93 16.15
C ARG A 141 -3.13 3.18 15.10
N ARG A 142 -4.35 3.65 14.89
CA ARG A 142 -5.22 3.14 13.82
C ARG A 142 -4.63 3.51 12.47
N PHE A 143 -4.93 2.74 11.43
CA PHE A 143 -4.42 3.03 10.09
C PHE A 143 -5.45 2.80 9.00
N VAL A 144 -5.31 3.55 7.91
CA VAL A 144 -6.03 3.39 6.65
C VAL A 144 -5.09 2.72 5.66
N LEU A 145 -5.55 1.63 5.05
CA LEU A 145 -4.83 0.95 3.99
C LEU A 145 -5.31 1.47 2.64
N VAL A 146 -4.39 1.92 1.79
CA VAL A 146 -4.66 2.52 0.49
C VAL A 146 -3.95 1.71 -0.57
N GLY A 147 -4.68 1.28 -1.59
CA GLY A 147 -4.11 0.57 -2.72
C GLY A 147 -4.52 1.19 -4.04
N HIS A 148 -3.55 1.35 -4.94
CA HIS A 148 -3.79 1.80 -6.31
C HIS A 148 -3.63 0.62 -7.30
N SER A 149 -4.58 0.46 -8.23
CA SER A 149 -4.52 -0.60 -9.26
C SER A 149 -4.30 -1.99 -8.64
N CYS A 150 -3.23 -2.70 -9.00
CA CYS A 150 -2.85 -3.97 -8.37
C CYS A 150 -2.56 -3.86 -6.87
N GLY A 151 -2.11 -2.70 -6.37
CA GLY A 151 -1.96 -2.45 -4.94
C GLY A 151 -3.29 -2.48 -4.19
N ALA A 152 -4.40 -2.18 -4.87
CA ALA A 152 -5.74 -2.36 -4.30
C ALA A 152 -6.11 -3.85 -4.16
N THR A 153 -5.63 -4.71 -5.08
CA THR A 153 -5.75 -6.16 -4.94
C THR A 153 -5.01 -6.63 -3.70
N LEU A 154 -3.74 -6.24 -3.55
CA LEU A 154 -2.91 -6.60 -2.39
C LEU A 154 -3.52 -6.11 -1.08
N GLY A 155 -3.99 -4.86 -1.04
CA GLY A 155 -4.64 -4.30 0.15
C GLY A 155 -5.94 -5.02 0.51
N ALA A 156 -6.72 -5.46 -0.49
CA ALA A 156 -7.92 -6.26 -0.25
C ALA A 156 -7.59 -7.68 0.24
N GLN A 157 -6.54 -8.32 -0.31
CA GLN A 157 -6.05 -9.61 0.19
C GLN A 157 -5.60 -9.52 1.65
N VAL A 158 -4.85 -8.48 2.03
CA VAL A 158 -4.48 -8.25 3.45
C VAL A 158 -5.70 -8.20 4.38
N VAL A 159 -6.80 -7.62 3.91
CA VAL A 159 -8.01 -7.37 4.71
C VAL A 159 -8.95 -8.57 4.76
N PHE A 160 -9.14 -9.26 3.64
CA PHE A 160 -10.19 -10.27 3.47
C PHE A 160 -9.68 -11.70 3.58
N ASP A 161 -8.38 -11.91 3.41
CA ASP A 161 -7.77 -13.21 3.62
C ASP A 161 -7.65 -13.47 5.14
N ASP A 162 -8.29 -14.55 5.59
CA ASP A 162 -8.37 -14.97 6.99
C ASP A 162 -7.18 -15.86 7.32
N GLU A 163 -5.97 -15.33 7.10
CA GLU A 163 -4.75 -16.01 7.52
C GLU A 163 -4.66 -15.98 9.06
N GLU A 164 -4.47 -17.14 9.68
CA GLU A 164 -4.22 -17.23 11.12
C GLU A 164 -2.93 -16.46 11.46
N GLU A 165 -3.07 -15.37 12.22
CA GLU A 165 -1.94 -14.60 12.70
C GLU A 165 -1.50 -15.08 14.09
N GLU A 166 -0.20 -15.27 14.29
CA GLU A 166 0.35 -15.60 15.60
C GLU A 166 0.15 -14.43 16.57
N GLU A 167 -0.20 -14.74 17.82
CA GLU A 167 -0.38 -13.73 18.87
C GLU A 167 0.92 -12.92 19.06
N GLY A 168 0.84 -11.61 18.87
CA GLY A 168 1.97 -10.68 18.93
C GLY A 168 2.66 -10.40 17.58
N ASP A 169 2.36 -11.13 16.51
CA ASP A 169 2.88 -10.90 15.15
C ASP A 169 1.77 -10.52 14.13
N GLU A 170 0.67 -9.97 14.66
CA GLU A 170 -0.48 -9.58 13.86
C GLU A 170 -0.15 -8.40 12.95
N VAL A 171 -0.69 -8.39 11.73
CA VAL A 171 -0.63 -7.20 10.85
C VAL A 171 -1.42 -6.05 11.47
N GLY A 172 -2.44 -6.38 12.28
CA GLY A 172 -3.39 -5.44 12.82
C GLY A 172 -4.42 -5.03 11.77
N ARG A 173 -5.61 -4.69 12.23
CA ARG A 173 -6.74 -4.47 11.33
C ARG A 173 -6.85 -2.99 10.90
N PRO A 174 -6.90 -2.68 9.59
CA PRO A 174 -7.12 -1.31 9.15
C PRO A 174 -8.51 -0.82 9.53
N VAL A 175 -8.65 0.47 9.82
CA VAL A 175 -9.97 1.09 10.04
C VAL A 175 -10.69 1.42 8.75
N ALA A 176 -9.97 1.46 7.63
CA ALA A 176 -10.54 1.62 6.30
C ALA A 176 -9.64 1.00 5.23
N LEU A 177 -10.27 0.50 4.16
CA LEU A 177 -9.61 0.16 2.89
C LEU A 177 -10.03 1.16 1.82
N VAL A 178 -9.05 1.79 1.17
CA VAL A 178 -9.25 2.72 0.06
C VAL A 178 -8.64 2.11 -1.18
N GLY A 179 -9.48 1.72 -2.13
CA GLY A 179 -9.06 1.18 -3.41
C GLY A 179 -9.32 2.17 -4.53
N VAL A 180 -8.27 2.50 -5.31
CA VAL A 180 -8.34 3.46 -6.41
C VAL A 180 -7.98 2.76 -7.71
N ALA A 181 -8.86 2.79 -8.71
CA ALA A 181 -8.70 2.07 -9.96
C ALA A 181 -8.35 0.58 -9.76
N GLY A 182 -8.88 -0.03 -8.69
CA GLY A 182 -8.46 -1.33 -8.20
C GLY A 182 -8.89 -2.51 -9.08
N ILE A 183 -8.12 -3.60 -9.00
CA ILE A 183 -8.41 -4.88 -9.62
C ILE A 183 -8.94 -5.84 -8.54
N TYR A 184 -10.21 -6.24 -8.63
CA TYR A 184 -10.85 -7.10 -7.63
C TYR A 184 -11.31 -8.46 -8.17
N ASP A 185 -11.41 -8.58 -9.50
CA ASP A 185 -11.79 -9.79 -10.22
C ASP A 185 -10.75 -10.01 -11.31
N LEU A 186 -9.74 -10.86 -11.04
CA LEU A 186 -8.61 -11.14 -11.93
C LEU A 186 -9.06 -11.95 -13.15
N LEU A 187 -9.91 -12.96 -12.95
CA LEU A 187 -10.43 -13.78 -14.03
C LEU A 187 -11.28 -12.94 -14.99
N GLY A 188 -12.23 -12.17 -14.44
CA GLY A 188 -13.04 -11.25 -15.22
C GLY A 188 -12.23 -10.13 -15.86
N LEU A 189 -11.11 -9.70 -15.25
CA LEU A 189 -10.19 -8.75 -15.89
C LEU A 189 -9.58 -9.33 -17.17
N VAL A 190 -9.04 -10.55 -17.11
CA VAL A 190 -8.43 -11.22 -18.27
C VAL A 190 -9.47 -11.45 -19.36
N HIS A 191 -10.66 -11.96 -19.01
CA HIS A 191 -11.73 -12.21 -19.98
C HIS A 191 -12.22 -10.93 -20.67
N ARG A 192 -12.43 -9.84 -19.92
CA ARG A 192 -12.88 -8.57 -20.51
C ARG A 192 -11.86 -7.91 -21.43
N HIS A 193 -10.58 -8.29 -21.33
CA HIS A 193 -9.49 -7.72 -22.11
C HIS A 193 -8.78 -8.78 -22.96
N GLU A 194 -9.48 -9.83 -23.39
CA GLU A 194 -8.91 -10.90 -24.21
C GLU A 194 -8.21 -10.41 -25.49
N GLY A 195 -8.66 -9.27 -26.03
CA GLY A 195 -8.04 -8.62 -27.20
C GLY A 195 -6.75 -7.86 -26.92
N VAL A 196 -6.31 -7.76 -25.66
CA VAL A 196 -5.11 -7.03 -25.23
C VAL A 196 -4.20 -7.98 -24.43
N PRO A 197 -3.21 -8.64 -25.07
CA PRO A 197 -2.40 -9.70 -24.46
C PRO A 197 -1.76 -9.33 -23.11
N ALA A 198 -1.38 -8.05 -22.95
CA ALA A 198 -0.75 -7.54 -21.73
C ALA A 198 -1.52 -7.88 -20.45
N TYR A 199 -2.85 -7.91 -20.48
CA TYR A 199 -3.68 -8.23 -19.30
C TYR A 199 -3.49 -9.67 -18.83
N ARG A 200 -3.48 -10.63 -19.77
CA ARG A 200 -3.18 -12.02 -19.45
C ARG A 200 -1.75 -12.16 -18.98
N GLU A 201 -0.79 -11.54 -19.68
CA GLU A 201 0.63 -11.68 -19.37
C GLU A 201 1.00 -11.23 -17.94
N PHE A 202 0.48 -10.09 -17.46
CA PHE A 202 0.83 -9.66 -16.10
C PHE A 202 0.12 -10.48 -15.02
N VAL A 203 -1.09 -10.99 -15.30
CA VAL A 203 -1.80 -11.87 -14.37
C VAL A 203 -1.07 -13.20 -14.29
N GLU A 204 -0.68 -13.79 -15.43
CA GLU A 204 0.09 -15.04 -15.48
C GLU A 204 1.45 -14.90 -14.80
N ALA A 205 2.15 -13.78 -15.00
CA ALA A 205 3.43 -13.53 -14.33
C ALA A 205 3.30 -13.44 -12.80
N ALA A 206 2.18 -12.95 -12.28
CA ALA A 206 1.95 -12.78 -10.85
C ALA A 206 1.33 -14.02 -10.19
N PHE A 207 0.36 -14.68 -10.82
CA PHE A 207 -0.48 -15.71 -10.21
C PHE A 207 -0.34 -17.09 -10.85
N GLY A 208 0.50 -17.24 -11.88
CA GLY A 208 0.61 -18.47 -12.67
C GLY A 208 -0.44 -18.58 -13.76
N ALA A 209 -0.37 -19.63 -14.58
CA ALA A 209 -1.23 -19.79 -15.77
C ALA A 209 -2.66 -20.29 -15.47
N GLU A 210 -2.89 -20.80 -14.26
CA GLU A 210 -4.13 -21.47 -13.91
C GLU A 210 -5.23 -20.47 -13.53
N GLU A 211 -6.35 -20.47 -14.27
CA GLU A 211 -7.50 -19.60 -13.99
C GLU A 211 -8.10 -19.82 -12.60
N GLY A 212 -7.96 -21.04 -12.06
CA GLY A 212 -8.35 -21.36 -10.68
C GLY A 212 -7.62 -20.50 -9.66
N ALA A 213 -6.31 -20.30 -9.83
CA ALA A 213 -5.50 -19.45 -8.95
C ALA A 213 -5.91 -17.97 -9.05
N TRP A 214 -6.33 -17.51 -10.24
CA TRP A 214 -6.80 -16.14 -10.41
C TRP A 214 -8.12 -15.90 -9.69
N ARG A 215 -9.04 -16.88 -9.75
CA ARG A 215 -10.30 -16.83 -9.02
C ARG A 215 -10.05 -16.80 -7.52
N GLU A 216 -9.26 -17.75 -7.00
CA GLU A 216 -8.92 -17.83 -5.58
C GLU A 216 -8.25 -16.55 -5.06
N ALA A 217 -7.33 -15.97 -5.83
CA ALA A 217 -6.65 -14.74 -5.47
C ALA A 217 -7.49 -13.46 -5.66
N SER A 218 -8.70 -13.55 -6.24
CA SER A 218 -9.55 -12.39 -6.53
C SER A 218 -10.28 -11.89 -5.28
N PRO A 219 -10.13 -10.60 -4.90
CA PRO A 219 -10.85 -10.03 -3.77
C PRO A 219 -12.37 -10.21 -3.77
N VAL A 220 -13.02 -10.30 -4.94
CA VAL A 220 -14.47 -10.54 -5.01
C VAL A 220 -14.88 -11.91 -4.46
N GLU A 221 -14.00 -12.90 -4.52
CA GLU A 221 -14.24 -14.25 -3.99
C GLU A 221 -13.95 -14.35 -2.48
N MET A 222 -13.14 -13.42 -1.96
CA MET A 222 -12.82 -13.30 -0.52
C MET A 222 -13.83 -12.43 0.23
N ALA A 223 -14.73 -11.74 -0.47
CA ALA A 223 -15.68 -10.84 0.16
C ALA A 223 -16.69 -11.62 1.02
N GLY A 224 -16.66 -11.40 2.33
CA GLY A 224 -17.61 -12.00 3.30
C GLY A 224 -17.01 -13.07 4.21
N THR A 225 -15.74 -13.44 4.01
CA THR A 225 -14.99 -14.33 4.93
C THR A 225 -14.41 -13.57 6.12
N GLY A 226 -14.05 -12.30 5.93
CA GLY A 226 -13.48 -11.45 6.98
C GLY A 226 -14.51 -10.67 7.81
N SER A 227 -14.08 -10.21 8.99
CA SER A 227 -14.85 -9.26 9.81
C SER A 227 -15.19 -7.97 9.01
N PRO A 228 -16.37 -7.35 9.21
CA PRO A 228 -16.80 -6.19 8.42
C PRO A 228 -15.95 -4.94 8.69
N LEU A 229 -15.30 -4.38 7.66
CA LEU A 229 -14.56 -3.12 7.78
C LEU A 229 -15.50 -1.95 8.09
N ARG A 230 -15.04 -0.98 8.88
CA ARG A 230 -15.82 0.22 9.20
C ARG A 230 -16.05 1.11 7.97
N VAL A 231 -15.06 1.22 7.08
CA VAL A 231 -15.14 2.03 5.86
C VAL A 231 -14.45 1.33 4.70
N VAL A 232 -15.14 1.21 3.56
CA VAL A 232 -14.56 0.82 2.28
C VAL A 232 -14.86 1.91 1.26
N VAL A 233 -13.82 2.41 0.58
CA VAL A 233 -13.94 3.40 -0.50
C VAL A 233 -13.38 2.79 -1.77
N LEU A 234 -14.23 2.53 -2.76
CA LEU A 234 -13.84 2.01 -4.07
C LEU A 234 -14.03 3.10 -5.13
N ALA A 235 -12.95 3.75 -5.53
CA ALA A 235 -12.95 4.81 -6.53
C ALA A 235 -12.71 4.21 -7.94
N HIS A 236 -13.79 3.85 -8.62
CA HIS A 236 -13.77 3.23 -9.94
C HIS A 236 -13.92 4.19 -11.12
N LYS A 237 -14.57 5.35 -10.93
CA LYS A 237 -14.84 6.32 -11.98
C LYS A 237 -14.02 7.58 -11.73
N LEU A 238 -12.88 7.63 -12.37
CA LEU A 238 -11.91 8.72 -12.25
C LEU A 238 -12.01 9.61 -13.51
N GLN A 239 -11.85 10.92 -13.37
CA GLN A 239 -11.89 11.87 -14.49
C GLN A 239 -10.48 12.07 -15.07
N GLY A 240 -10.23 11.61 -16.30
CA GLY A 240 -8.92 11.74 -16.98
C GLY A 240 -8.53 10.47 -17.75
N GLY A 241 -7.40 10.51 -18.47
CA GLY A 241 -6.77 9.28 -19.01
C GLY A 241 -6.18 8.44 -17.88
N HIS A 242 -6.04 7.12 -18.07
CA HIS A 242 -5.59 6.20 -17.01
C HIS A 242 -4.34 6.75 -16.29
N ASP A 243 -3.28 7.12 -17.03
CA ASP A 243 -1.99 7.53 -16.46
C ASP A 243 -2.03 8.85 -15.66
N GLU A 244 -2.85 9.82 -16.08
CA GLU A 244 -2.91 11.14 -15.44
C GLU A 244 -3.48 11.12 -14.02
N LEU A 245 -4.21 10.05 -13.68
CA LEU A 245 -5.01 9.96 -12.45
C LEU A 245 -4.16 9.71 -11.21
N TRP A 246 -3.09 8.94 -11.36
CA TRP A 246 -2.15 8.65 -10.27
C TRP A 246 -0.88 9.52 -10.34
N GLU A 247 -0.44 9.93 -11.53
CA GLU A 247 0.72 10.82 -11.68
C GLU A 247 0.52 12.16 -10.97
N ARG A 248 -0.70 12.69 -10.98
CA ARG A 248 -1.04 13.93 -10.26
C ARG A 248 -1.40 13.70 -8.80
N GLY A 249 -1.76 12.48 -8.40
CA GLY A 249 -2.14 12.11 -7.04
C GLY A 249 -3.44 12.72 -6.50
N VAL A 250 -4.13 13.57 -7.27
CA VAL A 250 -5.35 14.29 -6.84
C VAL A 250 -6.49 13.34 -6.49
N GLU A 251 -6.77 12.35 -7.35
CA GLU A 251 -7.89 11.44 -7.14
C GLU A 251 -7.62 10.46 -6.00
N VAL A 252 -6.38 9.99 -5.86
CA VAL A 252 -5.97 9.20 -4.70
C VAL A 252 -6.11 10.03 -3.42
N ALA A 253 -5.67 11.29 -3.42
CA ALA A 253 -5.78 12.17 -2.25
C ALA A 253 -7.25 12.45 -1.89
N ARG A 254 -8.13 12.64 -2.89
CA ARG A 254 -9.57 12.79 -2.67
C ARG A 254 -10.16 11.54 -2.02
N ALA A 255 -9.87 10.35 -2.53
CA ALA A 255 -10.37 9.09 -1.99
C ALA A 255 -9.89 8.86 -0.55
N VAL A 256 -8.62 9.14 -0.28
CA VAL A 256 -8.03 9.08 1.08
C VAL A 256 -8.69 10.11 2.01
N GLY A 257 -8.90 11.35 1.55
CA GLY A 257 -9.57 12.39 2.33
C GLY A 257 -10.97 11.99 2.78
N VAL A 258 -11.77 11.39 1.88
CA VAL A 258 -13.10 10.85 2.21
C VAL A 258 -13.01 9.77 3.30
N ALA A 259 -12.01 8.89 3.23
CA ALA A 259 -11.81 7.88 4.26
C ALA A 259 -11.38 8.49 5.60
N LEU A 260 -10.43 9.43 5.60
CA LEU A 260 -9.95 10.14 6.79
C LEU A 260 -11.09 10.83 7.54
N GLU A 261 -11.99 11.50 6.82
CA GLU A 261 -13.13 12.18 7.41
C GLU A 261 -14.12 11.18 8.05
N ARG A 262 -14.36 10.03 7.41
CA ARG A 262 -15.29 8.99 7.91
C ARG A 262 -14.76 8.16 9.07
N VAL A 263 -13.44 7.98 9.21
CA VAL A 263 -12.85 7.15 10.29
C VAL A 263 -12.70 7.90 11.62
N VAL A 264 -12.81 9.23 11.58
CA VAL A 264 -12.67 10.11 12.76
C VAL A 264 -14.02 10.61 13.27
N THR A 265 -15.07 10.63 12.45
CA THR A 265 -16.48 10.71 12.88
C THR A 265 -16.97 9.38 13.43
#